data_AF-A0A1B6HHB6-F1
#
_entry.id   AF-A0A1B6HHB6-F1
#
_cell.length_a   1.000
_cell.length_b   1.000
_cell.length_c   1.000
_cell.angle_alpha   90.00
_cell.angle_beta   90.00
_cell.angle_gamma   90.00
#
_symmetry.space_group_name_H-M   'P 1'
#
loop_
_entity.id
_entity.type
_entity.pdbx_description
1 polymer ?
#
loop_
_entity_poly.entity_id
_entity_poly.type
_entity_poly.pdbx_seq_one_letter_code
_entity_poly.pdbx_strand_id
1 'polypeptide(L)'
;KCVDPCDSVCGNNTICTVENHTIACACKPGFIGNPFQNCVSQVIKECTMDEDCPSNHTCNNGVCAETCNAICGLNTICIIKNNHAACSCKPGFVGNPFQNCISQEIKECTEH
;
A
#
# COMPACT_ATOMS: atom_id res chain seq x y z
N LYS A 1 0.62 -45.33 5.16
CA LYS A 1 -0.04 -44.04 4.85
C LYS A 1 1.06 -42.98 4.84
N CYS A 2 1.23 -42.23 3.75
CA CYS A 2 2.20 -41.14 3.71
C CYS A 2 1.56 -39.90 4.34
N VAL A 3 2.30 -39.23 5.21
CA VAL A 3 1.93 -37.94 5.80
C VAL A 3 2.94 -36.95 5.27
N ASP A 4 2.48 -35.78 4.84
CA ASP A 4 3.38 -34.70 4.46
C ASP A 4 4.14 -34.27 5.72
N PRO A 5 5.48 -34.41 5.77
CA PRO A 5 6.27 -34.03 6.94
C PRO A 5 6.21 -32.53 7.24
N CYS A 6 5.76 -31.69 6.30
CA CYS A 6 5.53 -30.27 6.52
C CYS A 6 4.18 -29.95 7.16
N ASP A 7 3.28 -30.92 7.29
CA ASP A 7 1.95 -30.70 7.85
C ASP A 7 2.07 -30.35 9.34
N SER A 8 1.79 -29.09 9.68
CA SER A 8 1.74 -28.55 11.06
C SER A 8 3.07 -28.49 11.84
N VAL A 9 4.24 -28.63 11.19
CA VAL A 9 5.56 -28.53 11.87
C VAL A 9 6.14 -27.12 11.84
N CYS A 10 5.99 -26.38 10.74
CA CYS A 10 6.52 -25.03 10.62
C CYS A 10 5.50 -23.97 11.08
N GLY A 11 6.02 -22.85 11.57
CA GLY A 11 5.23 -21.71 12.00
C GLY A 11 4.60 -20.93 10.84
N ASN A 12 3.79 -19.92 11.15
CA ASN A 12 3.12 -19.14 10.11
C ASN A 12 4.12 -18.26 9.30
N ASN A 13 3.78 -17.98 8.04
CA ASN A 13 4.64 -17.24 7.08
C ASN A 13 6.02 -17.86 6.80
N THR A 14 6.08 -19.18 6.78
CA THR A 14 7.33 -19.94 6.52
C THR A 14 7.28 -20.68 5.19
N ILE A 15 8.44 -21.16 4.76
CA ILE A 15 8.65 -22.11 3.69
C ILE A 15 9.19 -23.38 4.37
N CYS A 16 8.52 -24.50 4.13
CA CYS A 16 8.96 -25.81 4.59
C CYS A 16 9.69 -26.52 3.45
N THR A 17 10.89 -27.02 3.72
CA THR A 17 11.69 -27.83 2.78
C THR A 17 12.10 -29.12 3.45
N VAL A 18 12.11 -30.22 2.69
CA VAL A 18 12.49 -31.55 3.17
C VAL A 18 13.73 -32.00 2.41
N GLU A 19 14.84 -32.17 3.12
CA GLU A 19 16.08 -32.71 2.57
C GLU A 19 16.55 -33.88 3.42
N ASN A 20 16.84 -35.03 2.80
CA ASN A 20 17.29 -36.25 3.48
C ASN A 20 16.41 -36.67 4.68
N HIS A 21 15.09 -36.66 4.52
CA HIS A 21 14.12 -36.96 5.60
C HIS A 21 14.20 -36.01 6.82
N THR A 22 14.89 -34.88 6.69
CA THR A 22 14.95 -33.83 7.71
C THR A 22 14.14 -32.63 7.23
N ILE A 23 13.37 -32.06 8.15
CA ILE A 23 12.54 -30.87 7.89
C ILE A 23 13.36 -29.64 8.22
N ALA A 24 13.37 -28.67 7.31
CA ALA A 24 13.88 -27.34 7.54
C ALA A 24 12.76 -26.31 7.30
N CYS A 25 12.56 -25.42 8.28
CA CYS A 25 11.64 -24.30 8.18
C CYS A 25 12.45 -23.02 8.01
N ALA A 26 12.07 -22.17 7.05
CA ALA A 26 12.65 -20.85 6.84
C ALA A 26 11.55 -19.79 6.75
N CYS A 27 11.80 -18.56 7.19
CA CYS A 27 10.83 -17.47 6.98
C CYS A 27 10.71 -17.16 5.48
N LYS A 28 9.49 -16.83 5.02
CA LYS A 28 9.29 -16.31 3.67
C LYS A 28 10.11 -15.02 3.47
N PRO A 29 10.51 -14.69 2.22
CA PRO A 29 11.19 -13.43 1.93
C PRO A 29 10.41 -12.23 2.49
N GLY A 30 11.12 -11.33 3.19
CA GLY A 30 10.50 -10.18 3.85
C GLY A 30 9.83 -10.51 5.19
N PHE A 31 10.03 -11.70 5.77
CA PHE A 31 9.60 -12.05 7.12
C PHE A 31 10.80 -12.43 7.99
N ILE A 32 10.75 -12.11 9.28
CA ILE A 32 11.75 -12.44 10.29
C ILE A 32 11.12 -13.09 11.51
N GLY A 33 11.92 -13.79 12.30
CA GLY A 33 11.48 -14.43 13.54
C GLY A 33 11.91 -15.89 13.62
N ASN A 34 11.19 -16.68 14.40
CA ASN A 34 11.45 -18.11 14.56
C ASN A 34 10.58 -18.91 13.57
N PRO A 35 11.16 -19.56 12.55
CA PRO A 35 10.40 -20.28 11.55
C PRO A 35 9.69 -21.55 12.06
N PHE A 36 10.00 -22.02 13.27
CA PHE A 36 9.25 -23.10 13.92
C PHE A 36 8.05 -22.61 14.73
N GLN A 37 7.96 -21.30 15.00
CA GLN A 37 6.86 -20.73 15.79
C GLN A 37 6.02 -19.77 14.96
N ASN A 38 6.64 -18.68 14.50
CA ASN A 38 5.99 -17.65 13.72
C ASN A 38 7.05 -16.72 13.10
N CYS A 39 6.89 -16.41 11.83
CA CYS A 39 7.61 -15.31 11.19
C CYS A 39 6.66 -14.11 11.02
N VAL A 40 7.14 -12.93 11.41
CA VAL A 40 6.44 -11.65 11.27
C VAL A 40 7.01 -10.87 10.09
N SER A 41 6.16 -10.09 9.43
CA SER A 41 6.60 -9.26 8.31
C SER A 41 7.72 -8.31 8.77
N GLN A 42 8.85 -8.33 8.07
CA GLN A 42 9.97 -7.40 8.22
C GLN A 42 9.69 -6.07 7.50
N VAL A 43 8.48 -5.86 6.98
CA VAL A 43 8.07 -4.52 6.52
C VAL A 43 8.10 -3.60 7.75
N ILE A 44 9.20 -2.87 7.89
CA ILE A 44 9.33 -1.78 8.83
C ILE A 44 8.33 -0.74 8.34
N LYS A 45 7.19 -0.67 9.03
CA LYS A 45 6.26 0.41 8.82
C LYS A 45 6.90 1.66 9.44
N GLU A 46 7.03 2.71 8.65
CA GLU A 46 7.46 4.00 9.21
C GLU A 46 6.34 4.65 10.01
N CYS A 47 5.08 4.31 9.72
CA CYS A 47 3.90 4.80 10.41
C CYS A 47 2.86 3.69 10.61
N THR A 48 2.01 3.83 11.62
CA THR A 48 0.77 3.04 11.77
C THR A 48 -0.46 3.93 11.62
N MET A 49 -0.32 5.21 11.94
CA MET A 49 -1.37 6.22 11.87
C MET A 49 -0.83 7.51 11.22
N ASP A 50 -1.71 8.37 10.73
CA ASP A 50 -1.32 9.65 10.11
C ASP A 50 -0.50 10.54 11.06
N GLU A 51 -0.74 10.42 12.36
CA GLU A 51 -0.07 11.16 13.43
C GLU A 51 1.41 10.76 13.62
N ASP A 52 1.81 9.58 13.13
CA ASP A 52 3.21 9.13 13.14
C ASP A 52 4.03 9.82 12.04
N CYS A 53 3.37 10.47 11.08
CA CYS A 53 4.00 11.09 9.93
C CYS A 53 4.33 12.57 10.16
N PRO A 54 5.34 13.12 9.43
CA PRO A 54 5.61 14.55 9.42
C PRO A 54 4.39 15.37 8.98
N SER A 55 4.36 16.66 9.30
CA SER A 55 3.33 17.57 8.80
C SER A 55 3.17 17.44 7.28
N ASN A 56 1.92 17.48 6.79
CA ASN A 56 1.55 17.29 5.38
C ASN A 56 1.79 15.88 4.80
N HIS A 57 1.97 14.86 5.65
CA HIS A 57 2.00 13.46 5.25
C HIS A 57 0.89 12.66 5.94
N THR A 58 0.48 11.56 5.32
CA THR A 58 -0.51 10.60 5.84
C THR A 58 0.04 9.19 5.70
N CYS A 59 -0.34 8.30 6.60
CA CYS A 59 0.12 6.93 6.61
C CYS A 59 -0.63 6.08 5.58
N ASN A 60 0.03 5.79 4.46
CA ASN A 60 -0.48 4.94 3.41
C ASN A 60 0.21 3.57 3.45
N ASN A 61 -0.49 2.53 3.92
CA ASN A 61 0.02 1.16 4.01
C ASN A 61 1.33 1.01 4.80
N GLY A 62 1.52 1.84 5.84
CA GLY A 62 2.72 1.83 6.65
C GLY A 62 3.87 2.67 6.10
N VAL A 63 3.58 3.50 5.08
CA VAL A 63 4.49 4.47 4.46
C VAL A 63 3.85 5.87 4.52
N CYS A 64 4.52 6.85 5.12
CA CYS A 64 4.20 8.26 5.08
C CYS A 64 4.32 8.79 3.65
N ALA A 65 3.18 9.05 3.03
CA ALA A 65 3.09 9.71 1.74
C ALA A 65 2.58 11.13 1.92
N GLU A 66 3.01 12.06 1.07
CA GLU A 66 2.44 13.41 1.07
C GLU A 66 0.91 13.34 0.93
N THR A 67 0.19 14.03 1.82
CA THR A 67 -1.28 13.97 1.95
C THR A 67 -1.98 14.20 0.61
N CYS A 68 -1.42 15.06 -0.23
CA CYS A 68 -1.96 15.36 -1.56
C CYS A 68 -1.96 14.16 -2.51
N ASN A 69 -0.88 13.39 -2.53
CA ASN A 69 -0.76 12.22 -3.42
C ASN A 69 -1.59 11.04 -2.93
N ALA A 70 -1.88 10.98 -1.63
CA ALA A 70 -2.73 9.94 -1.05
C ALA A 70 -4.23 10.20 -1.25
N ILE A 71 -4.66 11.47 -1.36
CA ILE A 71 -6.08 11.86 -1.29
C ILE A 71 -6.63 12.41 -2.62
N CYS A 72 -5.83 13.15 -3.40
CA CYS A 72 -6.33 13.80 -4.60
C CYS A 72 -6.21 12.91 -5.84
N GLY A 73 -7.19 13.01 -6.73
CA GLY A 73 -7.22 12.32 -8.02
C GLY A 73 -6.21 12.89 -9.02
N LEU A 74 -6.15 12.29 -10.21
CA LEU A 74 -5.32 12.81 -11.30
C LEU A 74 -5.86 14.15 -11.83
N ASN A 75 -4.95 14.97 -12.38
CA ASN A 75 -5.24 16.29 -12.96
C ASN A 75 -5.83 17.32 -11.98
N THR A 76 -5.44 17.25 -10.71
CA THR A 76 -5.84 18.22 -9.69
C THR A 76 -4.71 19.11 -9.21
N ILE A 77 -5.09 20.23 -8.58
CA ILE A 77 -4.27 21.04 -7.70
C ILE A 77 -4.67 20.66 -6.28
N CYS A 78 -3.69 20.32 -5.45
CA CYS A 78 -3.89 20.07 -4.04
C CYS A 78 -3.33 21.22 -3.21
N ILE A 79 -4.10 21.66 -2.22
CA ILE A 79 -3.69 22.69 -1.28
C ILE A 79 -3.94 22.15 0.13
N ILE A 80 -2.90 22.09 0.95
CA ILE A 80 -3.03 21.66 2.34
C ILE A 80 -3.26 22.91 3.20
N LYS A 81 -4.37 22.92 3.94
CA LYS A 81 -4.72 24.00 4.87
C LYS A 81 -5.14 23.39 6.20
N ASN A 82 -4.48 23.78 7.29
CA ASN A 82 -4.74 23.25 8.65
C ASN A 82 -4.73 21.71 8.69
N ASN A 83 -3.72 21.06 8.09
CA ASN A 83 -3.59 19.60 8.02
C ASN A 83 -4.71 18.86 7.24
N HIS A 84 -5.54 19.59 6.48
CA HIS A 84 -6.54 19.00 5.59
C HIS A 84 -6.17 19.26 4.13
N ALA A 85 -6.19 18.22 3.30
CA ALA A 85 -6.03 18.35 1.86
C ALA A 85 -7.34 18.84 1.23
N ALA A 86 -7.26 19.92 0.47
CA ALA A 86 -8.29 20.38 -0.44
C ALA A 86 -7.85 20.11 -1.88
N CYS A 87 -8.65 19.32 -2.61
CA CYS A 87 -8.39 18.98 -4.01
C CYS A 87 -9.31 19.81 -4.93
N SER A 88 -8.76 20.38 -5.99
CA SER A 88 -9.52 21.07 -7.04
C SER A 88 -9.01 20.66 -8.42
N CYS A 89 -9.87 20.57 -9.44
CA CYS A 89 -9.42 20.26 -10.80
C CYS A 89 -8.49 21.37 -11.32
N LYS A 90 -7.45 20.99 -12.08
CA LYS A 90 -6.61 21.96 -12.80
C LYS A 90 -7.46 22.78 -13.78
N PRO A 91 -7.06 24.02 -14.11
CA PRO A 91 -7.72 24.81 -15.14
C PRO A 91 -7.87 24.02 -16.44
N GLY A 92 -9.08 24.02 -17.02
CA GLY A 92 -9.41 23.24 -18.22
C GLY A 92 -9.72 21.75 -17.96
N PHE A 93 -9.87 21.34 -16.69
CA PHE A 93 -10.34 20.00 -16.32
C PHE A 93 -11.61 20.08 -15.48
N VAL A 94 -12.48 19.09 -15.62
CA VAL A 94 -13.74 18.96 -14.86
C VAL A 94 -13.92 17.54 -14.33
N GLY A 95 -14.74 17.38 -13.29
CA GLY A 95 -15.03 16.08 -12.69
C GLY A 95 -14.94 16.11 -11.18
N ASN A 96 -14.61 14.95 -10.59
CA ASN A 96 -14.44 14.80 -9.15
C ASN A 96 -12.94 14.87 -8.78
N PRO A 97 -12.49 15.92 -8.06
CA PRO A 97 -11.08 16.10 -7.73
C PRO A 97 -10.53 15.06 -6.72
N PHE A 98 -11.38 14.27 -6.06
CA PHE A 98 -10.94 13.15 -5.21
C PHE A 98 -10.82 11.82 -5.96
N GLN A 99 -11.23 11.78 -7.23
CA GLN A 99 -11.18 10.56 -8.04
C GLN A 99 -10.35 10.79 -9.31
N ASN A 100 -10.83 11.66 -10.19
CA ASN A 100 -10.18 11.99 -11.45
C ASN A 100 -10.85 13.22 -12.07
N CYS A 101 -10.05 14.15 -12.57
CA CYS A 101 -10.54 15.21 -13.45
C CYS A 101 -10.14 14.89 -14.90
N ILE A 102 -11.09 15.09 -15.82
CA ILE A 102 -10.92 14.86 -17.26
C ILE A 102 -10.79 16.20 -18.00
N SER A 103 -10.05 16.20 -19.11
CA SER A 103 -9.89 17.40 -19.92
C SER A 103 -11.25 17.88 -20.39
N GLN A 104 -11.51 19.16 -20.16
CA GLN A 104 -12.62 19.89 -20.74
C GLN A 104 -12.18 20.35 -22.13
N GLU A 105 -11.73 19.43 -22.98
CA GLU A 105 -11.62 19.72 -24.41
C GLU A 105 -13.02 20.10 -24.87
N ILE A 106 -13.16 21.31 -25.39
CA ILE A 106 -14.37 21.74 -26.08
C ILE A 106 -14.50 20.75 -27.24
N LYS A 107 -15.35 19.73 -27.07
CA LYS A 107 -15.97 19.09 -28.21
C LYS A 107 -16.79 20.19 -28.84
N GLU A 108 -16.20 20.95 -29.77
CA GLU A 108 -16.99 21.69 -30.73
C GLU A 108 -17.94 20.63 -31.29
N CYS A 109 -19.22 20.77 -30.97
CA CYS A 109 -20.25 20.00 -31.62
C CYS A 109 -20.04 20.26 -33.10
N THR A 110 -19.46 19.29 -33.82
CA THR A 110 -19.44 19.31 -35.26
C THR A 110 -20.88 19.00 -35.65
N GLU A 111 -21.72 20.04 -35.64
CA GLU A 111 -23.02 19.99 -36.30
C GLU A 111 -22.74 19.67 -37.76
N HIS A 112 -23.18 18.49 -38.21
CA HIS A 112 -23.17 18.08 -39.61
C HIS A 112 -24.57 18.26 -40.19
#